data_AF-A7T317-F1
#
_entry.id   AF-A7T317-F1
#
_cell.length_a   1.000
_cell.length_b   1.000
_cell.length_c   1.000
_cell.angle_alpha   90.00
_cell.angle_beta   90.00
_cell.angle_gamma   90.00
#
_symmetry.space_group_name_H-M   'P 1'
#
loop_
_entity.id
_entity.type
_entity.pdbx_description
1 polymer ?
#
loop_
_entity_poly.entity_id
_entity_poly.type
_entity_poly.pdbx_seq_one_letter_code
_entity_poly.pdbx_strand_id
1 'polypeptide(L)'
;IASVVLSLLISIYYNVLLAWCFIYLFGAFQKELPYSSCPSINGKRVAEIPECTLAGRTQYYWYKTALGVSSSLEEGGGLQWHLCLCLLLSWIIVFLCIMRGVKSGGK
;
A
#
# COMPACT_ATOMS: atom_id res chain seq x y z
N ILE A 1 -12.29 -1.88 -28.60
CA ILE A 1 -12.98 -2.28 -27.36
C ILE A 1 -12.04 -3.09 -26.45
N ALA A 2 -11.49 -4.23 -26.91
CA ALA A 2 -10.53 -5.02 -26.12
C ALA A 2 -9.29 -4.22 -25.65
N SER A 3 -8.72 -3.38 -26.51
CA SER A 3 -7.61 -2.48 -26.15
C SER A 3 -7.97 -1.49 -25.03
N VAL A 4 -9.17 -0.91 -25.09
CA VAL A 4 -9.66 0.04 -24.07
C VAL A 4 -9.82 -0.65 -22.72
N VAL A 5 -10.37 -1.87 -22.71
CA VAL A 5 -10.52 -2.66 -21.48
C VAL A 5 -9.16 -2.96 -20.86
N LEU A 6 -8.18 -3.40 -21.65
CA LEU A 6 -6.82 -3.65 -21.16
C LEU A 6 -6.19 -2.38 -20.59
N SER A 7 -6.29 -1.25 -21.28
CA SER A 7 -5.76 0.04 -20.79
C SER A 7 -6.39 0.45 -19.47
N LEU A 8 -7.70 0.25 -19.28
CA LEU A 8 -8.39 0.54 -18.03
C LEU A 8 -7.93 -0.37 -16.89
N LEU A 9 -7.85 -1.68 -17.11
CA LEU A 9 -7.39 -2.63 -16.10
C LEU A 9 -5.94 -2.38 -15.67
N ILE A 10 -5.07 -2.12 -16.65
CA ILE A 10 -3.66 -1.78 -16.41
C ILE A 10 -3.57 -0.48 -15.60
N SER A 11 -4.35 0.53 -15.97
CA SER A 11 -4.38 1.82 -15.24
C SER A 11 -4.80 1.64 -13.77
N ILE A 12 -5.85 0.86 -13.51
CA ILE A 12 -6.31 0.59 -12.14
C ILE A 12 -5.22 -0.14 -11.34
N TYR A 13 -4.59 -1.15 -11.93
CA TYR A 13 -3.50 -1.90 -11.30
C TYR A 13 -2.30 -1.01 -10.94
N TYR A 14 -1.84 -0.17 -11.88
CA TYR A 14 -0.73 0.75 -11.61
C TYR A 14 -1.07 1.80 -10.55
N ASN A 15 -2.32 2.28 -10.49
CA ASN A 15 -2.75 3.17 -9.42
C ASN A 15 -2.70 2.51 -8.04
N VAL A 16 -2.97 1.20 -7.95
CA VAL A 16 -2.82 0.44 -6.70
C VAL A 16 -1.34 0.33 -6.30
N LEU A 17 -0.43 0.07 -7.25
CA LEU A 17 1.01 0.05 -6.97
C LEU A 17 1.51 1.41 -6.46
N LEU A 18 1.07 2.51 -7.09
CA LEU A 18 1.39 3.86 -6.64
C LEU A 18 0.88 4.16 -5.24
N ALA A 19 -0.35 3.73 -4.92
CA ALA A 19 -0.89 3.83 -3.56
C ALA A 19 0.00 3.12 -2.53
N TRP A 20 0.50 1.92 -2.86
CA TRP A 20 1.45 1.20 -2.02
C TRP A 20 2.76 1.96 -1.84
N CYS A 21 3.30 2.57 -2.90
CA CYS A 21 4.47 3.44 -2.79
C CYS A 21 4.21 4.63 -1.84
N PHE A 22 3.03 5.25 -1.88
CA PHE A 22 2.69 6.34 -0.97
C PHE A 22 2.66 5.92 0.49
N ILE A 23 2.15 4.71 0.80
CA ILE A 23 2.15 4.18 2.18
C ILE A 23 3.58 4.08 2.73
N TYR A 24 4.51 3.54 1.92
CA TYR A 24 5.91 3.46 2.30
C TYR A 24 6.57 4.83 2.36
N LEU A 25 6.24 5.73 1.44
CA LEU A 25 6.77 7.11 1.42
C LEU A 25 6.37 7.86 2.69
N PHE A 26 5.09 7.79 3.10
CA PHE A 26 4.64 8.43 4.33
C PHE A 26 5.24 7.78 5.58
N GLY A 27 5.43 6.45 5.58
CA GLY A 27 6.14 5.73 6.64
C GLY A 27 7.62 6.13 6.75
N ALA A 28 8.26 6.56 5.66
CA ALA A 28 9.67 6.96 5.65
C ALA A 28 9.93 8.32 6.35
N PHE A 29 8.91 9.15 6.56
CA PHE A 29 9.07 10.41 7.30
C PHE A 29 9.12 10.23 8.83
N GLN A 30 8.95 9.01 9.33
CA GLN A 30 9.07 8.71 10.76
C GLN A 30 10.54 8.56 11.18
N LYS A 31 10.88 9.03 12.39
CA LYS A 31 12.24 8.98 12.96
C LYS A 31 12.78 7.55 13.07
N GLU A 32 11.88 6.60 13.39
CA GLU A 32 12.18 5.17 13.36
C GLU A 32 11.22 4.49 12.38
N LEU A 33 11.76 3.67 11.49
CA LEU A 33 10.97 3.06 10.43
C LEU A 33 10.08 1.96 11.04
N PRO A 34 8.77 1.94 10.75
CA PRO A 34 7.84 1.03 11.41
C PRO A 34 8.06 -0.45 11.03
N TYR A 35 8.81 -0.71 9.95
CA TYR A 35 9.21 -2.04 9.49
C TYR A 35 10.65 -2.43 9.86
N SER A 36 11.34 -1.61 10.68
CA SER A 36 12.71 -1.88 11.11
C SER A 36 12.81 -2.96 12.20
N SER A 37 11.81 -3.05 13.07
CA SER A 37 11.74 -3.96 14.22
C SER A 37 10.40 -4.70 14.27
N CYS A 38 10.37 -5.91 14.84
CA CYS A 38 9.10 -6.58 15.14
C CYS A 38 8.40 -5.86 16.31
N PRO A 39 7.07 -5.66 16.27
CA PRO A 39 6.34 -5.09 17.40
C PRO A 39 6.34 -6.06 18.59
N SER A 40 6.42 -5.53 19.81
CA SER A 40 6.19 -6.30 21.04
C SER A 40 4.75 -6.11 21.51
N ILE A 41 3.94 -7.17 21.53
CA ILE A 41 2.54 -7.11 21.97
C ILE A 41 2.47 -7.65 23.41
N ASN A 42 1.86 -6.90 24.34
CA ASN A 42 1.68 -7.30 25.75
C ASN A 42 2.98 -7.70 26.50
N GLY A 43 4.08 -6.98 26.27
CA GLY A 43 5.36 -7.24 26.96
C GLY A 43 6.06 -8.53 26.50
N LYS A 44 5.50 -9.24 25.51
CA LYS A 44 6.14 -10.38 24.86
C LYS A 44 7.30 -9.89 24.01
N ARG A 45 8.50 -10.44 24.24
CA ARG A 45 9.71 -10.08 23.48
C ARG A 45 9.56 -10.49 22.01
N VAL A 46 10.33 -9.85 21.14
CA VAL A 46 10.42 -10.09 19.68
C VAL A 46 10.52 -11.58 19.28
N ALA A 47 11.00 -12.45 20.16
CA ALA A 47 11.09 -13.90 19.96
C ALA A 47 9.76 -14.66 20.03
N GLU A 48 8.66 -14.03 20.47
CA GLU A 48 7.38 -14.70 20.70
C GLU A 48 6.36 -14.52 19.56
N ILE A 49 6.69 -13.71 18.54
CA ILE A 49 5.92 -13.65 17.30
C ILE A 49 6.68 -14.46 16.24
N PRO A 50 6.52 -15.80 16.21
CA PRO A 50 7.26 -16.65 15.28
C PRO A 50 7.00 -16.25 13.82
N GLU A 51 5.82 -15.71 13.52
CA GLU A 51 5.47 -15.19 12.19
C GLU A 51 6.40 -14.05 11.74
N CYS A 52 6.79 -13.14 12.65
CA CYS A 52 7.67 -12.02 12.31
C CYS A 52 9.13 -12.46 12.12
N THR A 53 9.59 -13.44 12.92
CA THR A 53 10.95 -14.00 12.78
C THR A 53 11.08 -14.85 11.52
N LEU A 54 10.04 -15.63 11.18
CA LEU A 54 10.05 -16.53 10.02
C LEU A 54 9.85 -15.80 8.69
N ALA A 55 8.87 -14.89 8.60
CA ALA A 55 8.58 -14.15 7.37
C ALA A 55 9.52 -12.96 7.15
N GLY A 56 10.09 -12.41 8.23
CA GLY A 56 10.88 -11.19 8.21
C GLY A 56 10.06 -9.93 8.52
N ARG A 57 10.75 -8.92 9.04
CA ARG A 57 10.14 -7.70 9.62
C ARG A 57 9.33 -6.88 8.61
N THR A 58 9.85 -6.71 7.40
CA THR A 58 9.19 -5.99 6.30
C THR A 58 7.99 -6.74 5.76
N GLN A 59 8.08 -8.07 5.60
CA GLN A 59 6.97 -8.90 5.15
C GLN A 59 5.84 -8.90 6.19
N TYR A 60 6.18 -9.05 7.47
CA TYR A 60 5.20 -8.97 8.55
C TYR A 60 4.47 -7.63 8.55
N TYR A 61 5.21 -6.52 8.47
CA TYR A 61 4.63 -5.18 8.39
C TYR A 61 3.70 -5.03 7.17
N TRP A 62 4.13 -5.54 6.01
CA TRP A 62 3.34 -5.48 4.78
C TRP A 62 1.99 -6.19 4.90
N TYR A 63 1.99 -7.45 5.33
CA TYR A 63 0.77 -8.24 5.38
C TYR A 63 -0.15 -7.85 6.54
N LYS A 64 0.39 -7.59 7.74
CA LYS A 64 -0.41 -7.30 8.93
C LYS A 64 -0.80 -5.83 9.08
N THR A 65 0.09 -4.91 8.75
CA THR A 65 -0.11 -3.48 9.03
C THR A 65 -0.47 -2.69 7.78
N ALA A 66 0.29 -2.87 6.68
CA ALA A 66 0.05 -2.09 5.46
C ALA A 66 -1.19 -2.56 4.70
N LEU A 67 -1.33 -3.88 4.48
CA LEU A 67 -2.49 -4.46 3.80
C LEU A 67 -3.64 -4.81 4.75
N GLY A 68 -3.33 -5.21 5.98
CA GLY A 68 -4.34 -5.66 6.95
C GLY A 68 -5.09 -6.91 6.48
N VAL A 69 -4.38 -7.90 5.93
CA VAL A 69 -4.97 -9.12 5.37
C VAL A 69 -5.60 -9.98 6.47
N SER A 70 -6.83 -10.44 6.25
CA SER A 70 -7.50 -11.41 7.13
C SER A 70 -6.99 -12.84 6.89
N SER A 71 -7.19 -13.73 7.86
CA SER A 71 -6.79 -15.14 7.79
C SER A 71 -7.56 -15.96 6.77
N SER A 72 -8.71 -15.48 6.29
CA SER A 72 -9.54 -16.16 5.29
C SER A 72 -10.23 -15.17 4.33
N LEU A 73 -10.34 -15.54 3.06
CA LEU A 73 -11.07 -14.80 2.02
C LEU A 73 -12.60 -14.82 2.25
N GLU A 74 -13.11 -15.80 2.99
CA GLU A 74 -14.54 -15.93 3.33
C GLU A 74 -14.93 -14.96 4.46
N GLU A 75 -13.98 -14.62 5.33
CA GLU A 75 -14.11 -13.55 6.31
C GLU A 75 -13.55 -12.28 5.67
N GLY A 76 -14.34 -11.68 4.77
CA GLY A 76 -14.00 -10.41 4.14
C GLY A 76 -13.57 -9.39 5.19
N GLY A 77 -12.26 -9.17 5.30
CA GLY A 77 -11.69 -8.23 6.25
C GLY A 77 -12.30 -6.84 6.06
N GLY A 78 -12.40 -6.08 7.14
CA GLY A 78 -12.93 -4.72 7.09
C GLY A 78 -12.16 -3.84 6.09
N LEU A 79 -12.85 -2.83 5.54
CA LEU A 79 -12.23 -1.87 4.62
C LEU A 79 -11.17 -1.04 5.35
N GLN A 80 -9.90 -1.23 5.00
CA GLN A 80 -8.80 -0.45 5.59
C GLN A 80 -8.80 0.99 5.04
N TRP A 81 -9.28 1.93 5.84
CA TRP A 81 -9.48 3.33 5.42
C TRP A 81 -8.21 4.02 4.91
N HIS A 82 -7.05 3.69 5.48
CA HIS A 82 -5.76 4.24 5.06
C HIS A 82 -5.39 3.84 3.62
N LEU A 83 -5.74 2.63 3.19
CA LEU A 83 -5.54 2.17 1.81
C LEU A 83 -6.42 2.97 0.85
N CYS A 84 -7.69 3.18 1.21
CA CYS A 84 -8.62 3.97 0.40
C CYS A 84 -8.15 5.42 0.23
N LEU A 85 -7.65 6.04 1.29
CA LEU A 85 -7.10 7.40 1.24
C LEU A 85 -5.85 7.49 0.35
N CYS A 86 -4.91 6.56 0.48
CA CYS A 86 -3.71 6.53 -0.37
C CYS A 86 -4.04 6.25 -1.84
N LEU A 87 -5.05 5.41 -2.11
CA LEU A 87 -5.54 5.14 -3.45
C LEU A 87 -6.19 6.38 -4.08
N LEU A 88 -7.02 7.09 -3.32
CA LEU A 88 -7.61 8.35 -3.76
C LEU A 88 -6.53 9.39 -4.08
N LEU A 89 -5.50 9.48 -3.24
CA LEU A 89 -4.37 10.38 -3.48
C LEU A 89 -3.62 10.03 -4.77
N SER A 90 -3.38 8.74 -5.03
CA SER A 90 -2.76 8.29 -6.30
C SER A 90 -3.58 8.75 -7.51
N TRP A 91 -4.89 8.56 -7.47
CA TRP A 91 -5.79 9.00 -8.53
C TRP A 91 -5.74 10.51 -8.76
N ILE A 92 -5.75 11.31 -7.68
CA ILE A 92 -5.64 12.78 -7.77
C ILE A 92 -4.31 13.16 -8.42
N ILE A 93 -3.20 12.55 -8.02
CA ILE A 93 -1.86 12.87 -8.57
C ILE A 93 -1.79 12.48 -10.05
N VAL A 94 -2.25 11.28 -10.42
CA VAL A 94 -2.27 10.85 -11.83
C VAL A 94 -3.15 11.79 -12.66
N PHE A 95 -4.32 12.17 -12.15
CA PHE A 95 -5.20 13.13 -12.82
C PHE A 95 -4.55 14.51 -12.99
N LEU A 96 -3.89 15.03 -11.96
CA LEU A 96 -3.13 16.28 -12.02
C LEU A 96 -1.98 16.21 -13.05
N CYS A 97 -1.25 15.10 -13.10
CA CYS A 97 -0.17 14.86 -14.07
C CYS A 97 -0.71 14.83 -15.50
N ILE A 98 -1.84 14.15 -15.73
CA ILE A 98 -2.50 14.11 -17.05
C ILE A 98 -2.97 15.51 -17.44
N MET A 99 -3.68 16.22 -16.56
CA MET A 99 -4.17 17.58 -16.83
C MET A 99 -3.04 18.56 -17.16
N ARG A 100 -1.89 18.45 -16.49
CA ARG A 100 -0.69 19.23 -16.82
C ARG A 100 -0.04 18.78 -18.14
N GLY A 101 -0.05 17.49 -18.41
CA GLY A 101 0.46 16.89 -19.65
C GLY A 101 -0.31 17.34 -20.89
N VAL A 102 -1.64 17.50 -20.83
CA VAL A 102 -2.42 17.98 -21.99
C VAL A 102 -2.07 19.42 -22.38
N LYS A 103 -1.56 20.23 -21.44
CA LYS A 103 -1.05 21.59 -21.73
C LYS A 103 0.39 21.60 -22.28
N SER A 104 1.17 20.53 -22.07
CA SER A 104 2.58 20.45 -22.47
C SER A 104 2.85 19.53 -23.67
N GLY A 105 1.89 18.68 -24.09
CA GLY A 105 2.04 17.82 -25.27
C GLY A 105 1.87 18.54 -26.61
N GLY A 106 1.55 19.84 -26.59
CA GLY A 106 1.39 20.72 -27.75
C GLY A 106 2.46 21.80 -27.89
N LYS A 107 3.63 21.64 -27.26
CA LYS A 107 4.83 22.43 -27.56
C LYS A 107 6.02 21.53 -27.78
#